data_AF-A0A1H6RS95-F1
#
_entry.id   AF-A0A1H6RS95-F1
#
_cell.length_a   1.000
_cell.length_b   1.000
_cell.length_c   1.000
_cell.angle_alpha   90.00
_cell.angle_beta   90.00
_cell.angle_gamma   90.00
#
_symmetry.space_group_name_H-M   'P 1'
#
loop_
_entity.id
_entity.type
_entity.pdbx_description
1 polymer ?
#
loop_
_entity_poly.entity_id
_entity_poly.type
_entity_poly.pdbx_seq_one_letter_code
_entity_poly.pdbx_strand_id
1 'polypeptide(L)'
;MIKISELPLIVSADQFHAARQILLVDVLYVGDAPRAMREYIKGTHGGFVYDKKTYMPITLTGNPESLIVNAEKGIHFKFDRGFQNVYQLDGNLDAAIWHKKLYDLTAYADSPSLGFEREEDFVINRYLVNYKEYPKAPTKLLEVPQKMPAIGTKAMKGLKLVGK
;
A
#
# COMPACT_ATOMS: atom_id res chain seq x y z
N MET A 1 -5.89 20.50 -16.54
CA MET A 1 -5.95 19.46 -15.49
C MET A 1 -4.76 18.54 -15.71
N ILE A 2 -4.27 17.88 -14.66
CA ILE A 2 -3.10 17.00 -14.70
C ILE A 2 -3.59 15.56 -14.87
N LYS A 3 -3.00 14.81 -15.80
CA LYS A 3 -3.24 13.38 -15.94
C LYS A 3 -2.28 12.61 -15.05
N ILE A 4 -2.82 11.76 -14.19
CA ILE A 4 -2.07 10.88 -13.30
C ILE A 4 -1.25 9.88 -14.13
N SER A 5 -1.80 9.41 -15.25
CA SER A 5 -1.12 8.47 -16.16
C SER A 5 0.17 9.04 -16.79
N GLU A 6 0.31 10.36 -16.85
CA GLU A 6 1.46 11.06 -17.43
C GLU A 6 2.49 11.48 -16.35
N LEU A 7 2.16 11.32 -15.06
CA LEU A 7 3.06 11.68 -13.97
C LEU A 7 4.21 10.66 -13.82
N PRO A 8 5.42 11.14 -13.48
CA PRO A 8 6.54 10.26 -13.18
C PRO A 8 6.24 9.39 -11.95
N LEU A 9 6.32 8.07 -12.13
CA LEU A 9 6.11 7.11 -11.06
C LEU A 9 7.36 7.01 -10.18
N ILE A 10 7.17 7.04 -8.86
CA ILE A 10 8.24 6.80 -7.88
C ILE A 10 8.43 5.29 -7.73
N VAL A 11 9.63 4.82 -8.06
CA VAL A 11 9.99 3.38 -8.06
C VAL A 11 11.04 3.01 -7.02
N SER A 12 11.60 3.98 -6.30
CA SER A 12 12.59 3.74 -5.24
C SER A 12 12.42 4.71 -4.08
N ALA A 13 12.94 4.33 -2.90
CA ALA A 13 12.97 5.19 -1.72
C ALA A 13 13.79 6.47 -1.98
N ASP A 14 14.88 6.39 -2.74
CA ASP A 14 15.69 7.58 -3.08
C ASP A 14 14.88 8.61 -3.86
N GLN A 15 14.07 8.16 -4.83
CA GLN A 15 13.17 9.05 -5.58
C GLN A 15 12.08 9.63 -4.67
N PHE A 16 11.57 8.82 -3.74
CA PHE A 16 10.56 9.27 -2.77
C PHE A 16 11.09 10.39 -1.87
N HIS A 17 12.29 10.23 -1.32
CA HIS A 17 12.91 11.23 -0.44
C HIS A 17 13.44 12.46 -1.20
N ALA A 18 13.78 12.32 -2.48
CA ALA A 18 14.19 13.43 -3.33
C ALA A 18 13.02 14.31 -3.79
N ALA A 19 11.80 13.79 -3.79
CA ALA A 19 10.62 14.53 -4.25
C ALA A 19 10.24 15.65 -3.27
N ARG A 20 9.98 16.85 -3.79
CA ARG A 20 9.46 17.98 -2.97
C ARG A 20 7.97 17.81 -2.67
N GLN A 21 7.23 17.25 -3.61
CA GLN A 21 5.81 16.98 -3.50
C GLN A 21 5.49 15.66 -4.18
N ILE A 22 4.60 14.89 -3.58
CA ILE A 22 4.16 13.60 -4.10
C ILE A 22 2.65 13.54 -4.18
N LEU A 23 2.17 12.66 -5.05
CA LEU A 23 0.80 12.22 -5.14
C LEU A 23 0.72 10.75 -4.79
N LEU A 24 -0.05 10.42 -3.76
CA LEU A 24 -0.49 9.06 -3.53
C LEU A 24 -1.86 8.87 -4.19
N VAL A 25 -1.98 7.82 -4.99
CA VAL A 25 -3.23 7.41 -5.63
C VAL A 25 -3.60 6.02 -5.16
N ASP A 26 -4.85 5.86 -4.75
CA ASP A 26 -5.41 4.60 -4.30
C ASP A 26 -6.89 4.48 -4.64
N VAL A 27 -7.48 3.33 -4.30
CA VAL A 27 -8.89 3.06 -4.54
C VAL A 27 -9.57 2.54 -3.29
N LEU A 28 -10.62 3.24 -2.86
CA LEU A 28 -11.49 2.83 -1.76
C LEU A 28 -12.67 2.02 -2.28
N TYR A 29 -12.91 0.86 -1.68
CA TYR A 29 -14.16 0.13 -1.87
C TYR A 29 -15.27 0.73 -0.99
N VAL A 30 -16.43 0.99 -1.59
CA VAL A 30 -17.56 1.65 -0.93
C VAL A 30 -18.83 0.77 -0.93
N GLY A 31 -18.70 -0.54 -1.16
CA GLY A 31 -19.86 -1.39 -1.42
C GLY A 31 -20.79 -1.63 -0.22
N ASP A 32 -20.36 -1.37 1.02
CA ASP A 32 -21.23 -1.42 2.20
C ASP A 32 -22.09 -0.16 2.35
N ALA A 33 -21.87 0.87 1.52
CA ALA A 33 -22.64 2.10 1.59
C ALA A 33 -24.06 1.94 0.98
N PRO A 34 -25.08 2.58 1.57
CA PRO A 34 -26.43 2.61 1.02
C PRO A 34 -26.46 3.07 -0.44
N ARG A 35 -27.43 2.60 -1.24
CA ARG A 35 -27.55 2.92 -2.68
C ARG A 35 -27.46 4.43 -2.97
N ALA A 36 -28.20 5.25 -2.21
CA ALA A 36 -28.18 6.70 -2.36
C ALA A 36 -26.78 7.30 -2.11
N MET A 37 -25.98 6.69 -1.25
CA MET A 37 -24.61 7.10 -0.98
C MET A 37 -23.67 6.70 -2.12
N ARG A 38 -23.83 5.49 -2.67
CA ARG A 38 -23.07 5.05 -3.85
C ARG A 38 -23.34 5.96 -5.05
N GLU A 39 -24.59 6.35 -5.27
CA GLU A 39 -24.96 7.31 -6.33
C GLU A 39 -24.36 8.70 -6.10
N TYR A 40 -24.36 9.19 -4.85
CA TYR A 40 -23.71 10.45 -4.48
C TYR A 40 -22.19 10.43 -4.69
N ILE A 41 -21.50 9.35 -4.29
CA ILE A 41 -20.05 9.21 -4.49
C ILE A 41 -19.69 9.19 -5.96
N LYS A 42 -20.49 8.52 -6.79
CA LYS A 42 -20.32 8.54 -8.25
C LYS A 42 -20.46 9.95 -8.83
N GLY A 43 -21.48 10.69 -8.41
CA GLY A 43 -21.74 12.04 -8.93
C GLY A 43 -20.70 13.08 -8.47
N THR A 44 -20.36 13.06 -7.19
CA THR A 44 -19.62 14.15 -6.54
C THR A 44 -18.14 13.85 -6.37
N HIS A 45 -17.78 12.62 -6.01
CA HIS A 45 -16.41 12.24 -5.65
C HIS A 45 -15.69 11.43 -6.75
N GLY A 46 -16.27 11.35 -7.95
CA GLY A 46 -15.67 10.60 -9.07
C GLY A 46 -15.63 9.10 -8.85
N GLY A 47 -16.58 8.55 -8.09
CA GLY A 47 -16.71 7.11 -7.92
C GLY A 47 -17.12 6.41 -9.21
N PHE A 48 -16.65 5.18 -9.38
CA PHE A 48 -16.92 4.34 -10.55
C PHE A 48 -17.37 2.94 -10.11
N VAL A 49 -17.89 2.16 -11.06
CA VAL A 49 -18.36 0.79 -10.82
C VAL A 49 -17.48 -0.18 -11.58
N TYR A 50 -16.91 -1.14 -10.87
CA TYR A 50 -16.12 -2.23 -11.44
C TYR A 50 -16.55 -3.54 -10.78
N ASP A 51 -16.78 -4.59 -11.58
CA ASP A 51 -17.23 -5.91 -11.09
C ASP A 51 -18.41 -5.86 -10.08
N LYS A 52 -19.46 -5.09 -10.42
CA LYS A 52 -20.66 -4.85 -9.58
C LYS A 52 -20.38 -4.19 -8.22
N LYS A 53 -19.14 -3.78 -7.96
CA LYS A 53 -18.66 -3.09 -6.76
C LYS A 53 -18.45 -1.61 -7.07
N THR A 54 -18.76 -0.76 -6.10
CA THR A 54 -18.54 0.69 -6.23
C THR A 54 -17.24 1.06 -5.57
N TYR A 55 -16.41 1.80 -6.31
CA TYR A 55 -15.10 2.24 -5.90
C TYR A 55 -15.01 3.76 -5.99
N MET A 56 -14.10 4.34 -5.21
CA MET A 56 -13.79 5.76 -5.24
C MET A 56 -12.27 5.93 -5.31
N PRO A 57 -11.74 6.68 -6.28
CA PRO A 57 -10.32 7.01 -6.30
C PRO A 57 -10.00 7.95 -5.14
N ILE A 58 -8.92 7.66 -4.44
CA ILE A 58 -8.35 8.52 -3.41
C ILE A 58 -7.07 9.11 -3.99
N THR A 59 -6.94 10.43 -3.90
CA THR A 59 -5.73 11.16 -4.24
C THR A 59 -5.30 11.99 -3.04
N LEU A 60 -4.08 11.78 -2.57
CA LEU A 60 -3.50 12.54 -1.46
C LEU A 60 -2.23 13.22 -1.94
N THR A 61 -2.16 14.52 -1.74
CA THR A 61 -0.98 15.32 -2.09
C THR A 61 -0.31 15.81 -0.83
N GLY A 62 1.01 15.78 -0.78
CA GLY A 62 1.78 16.30 0.36
C GLY A 62 3.27 16.18 0.14
N ASN A 63 4.06 16.60 1.14
CA ASN A 63 5.47 16.25 1.18
C ASN A 63 5.62 14.76 1.56
N PRO A 64 6.73 14.11 1.17
CA PRO A 64 6.96 12.69 1.45
C PRO A 64 6.82 12.33 2.94
N GLU A 65 7.39 13.16 3.82
CA GLU A 65 7.38 12.91 5.27
C GLU A 65 5.99 12.98 5.90
N SER A 66 5.16 13.97 5.56
CA SER A 66 3.79 14.03 6.10
C SER A 66 2.95 12.88 5.60
N LEU A 67 3.24 12.34 4.40
CA LEU A 67 2.47 11.23 3.86
C LEU A 67 2.71 9.95 4.67
N ILE A 68 3.95 9.65 5.04
CA ILE A 68 4.29 8.52 5.94
C ILE A 68 3.58 8.69 7.30
N VAL A 69 3.68 9.89 7.89
CA VAL A 69 3.07 10.17 9.20
C VAL A 69 1.54 10.04 9.17
N ASN A 70 0.90 10.43 8.06
CA ASN A 70 -0.55 10.34 7.91
C ASN A 70 -1.01 8.93 7.52
N ALA A 71 -0.17 8.15 6.86
CA ALA A 71 -0.45 6.75 6.54
C ALA A 71 -0.66 5.93 7.81
N GLU A 72 0.23 6.06 8.80
CA GLU A 72 0.16 5.33 10.07
C GLU A 72 -1.07 5.67 10.90
N LYS A 73 -1.57 6.91 10.80
CA LYS A 73 -2.71 7.40 11.60
C LYS A 73 -4.06 6.96 11.06
N GLY A 74 -4.11 6.51 9.80
CA GLY A 74 -5.36 6.26 9.09
C GLY A 74 -6.08 7.56 8.70
N ILE A 75 -6.70 7.55 7.54
CA ILE A 75 -7.36 8.70 6.94
C ILE A 75 -8.86 8.52 7.06
N HIS A 76 -9.49 9.35 7.87
CA HIS A 76 -10.93 9.36 8.05
C HIS A 76 -11.59 10.13 6.90
N PHE A 77 -12.19 9.41 5.96
CA PHE A 77 -13.06 9.99 4.96
C PHE A 77 -14.45 10.20 5.56
N LYS A 78 -14.75 11.43 5.96
CA LYS A 78 -16.09 11.85 6.34
C LYS A 78 -16.80 12.40 5.12
N PHE A 79 -17.94 11.81 4.79
CA PHE A 79 -18.80 12.30 3.73
C PHE A 79 -19.98 13.07 4.31
N ASP A 80 -20.48 14.09 3.58
CA ASP A 80 -21.52 15.02 4.03
C ASP A 80 -22.85 14.36 4.45
N ARG A 81 -23.05 13.08 4.10
CA ARG A 81 -24.25 12.28 4.44
C ARG A 81 -24.07 11.35 5.64
N GLY A 82 -23.13 11.65 6.53
CA GLY A 82 -22.91 10.89 7.77
C GLY A 82 -22.24 9.53 7.57
N PHE A 83 -21.84 9.18 6.34
CA PHE A 83 -21.00 8.02 6.08
C PHE A 83 -19.55 8.38 6.44
N GLN A 84 -18.94 7.56 7.28
CA GLN A 84 -17.53 7.66 7.61
C GLN A 84 -16.86 6.36 7.22
N ASN A 85 -15.79 6.46 6.43
CA ASN A 85 -14.95 5.32 6.14
C ASN A 85 -13.53 5.64 6.62
N VAL A 86 -12.94 4.70 7.37
CA VAL A 86 -11.56 4.83 7.83
C VAL A 86 -10.70 4.07 6.86
N TYR A 87 -9.98 4.82 6.04
CA TYR A 87 -9.01 4.24 5.15
C TYR A 87 -7.66 4.16 5.87
N GLN A 88 -7.24 2.95 6.24
CA GLN A 88 -5.89 2.74 6.73
C GLN A 88 -4.97 2.49 5.54
N LEU A 89 -4.08 3.43 5.28
CA LEU A 89 -2.98 3.19 4.37
C LEU A 89 -1.95 2.34 5.13
N ASP A 90 -1.43 1.29 4.49
CA ASP A 90 -0.24 0.63 5.00
C ASP A 90 0.90 1.65 5.00
N GLY A 91 1.47 1.95 6.18
CA GLY A 91 2.60 2.88 6.35
C GLY A 91 3.91 2.38 5.72
N ASN A 92 3.90 1.20 5.12
CA ASN A 92 5.04 0.62 4.44
C ASN A 92 5.31 1.28 3.08
N LEU A 93 6.40 2.06 3.00
CA LEU A 93 6.86 2.70 1.76
C LEU A 93 7.13 1.70 0.64
N ASP A 94 7.74 0.55 0.94
CA ASP A 94 8.03 -0.49 -0.06
C ASP A 94 6.74 -1.07 -0.65
N ALA A 95 5.70 -1.21 0.18
CA ALA A 95 4.39 -1.65 -0.29
C ALA A 95 3.73 -0.59 -1.18
N ALA A 96 3.83 0.69 -0.83
CA ALA A 96 3.30 1.79 -1.64
C ALA A 96 4.00 1.91 -3.01
N ILE A 97 5.33 1.75 -3.03
CA ILE A 97 6.15 1.69 -4.25
C ILE A 97 5.77 0.45 -5.08
N TRP A 98 5.69 -0.72 -4.45
CA TRP A 98 5.32 -1.99 -5.11
C TRP A 98 3.97 -1.91 -5.80
N HIS A 99 2.98 -1.35 -5.11
CA HIS A 99 1.63 -1.16 -5.66
C HIS A 99 1.53 0.02 -6.64
N LYS A 100 2.64 0.72 -6.94
CA LYS A 100 2.71 1.83 -7.89
C LYS A 100 1.72 2.94 -7.55
N LYS A 101 1.64 3.28 -6.27
CA LYS A 101 0.71 4.27 -5.73
C LYS A 101 1.30 5.68 -5.67
N LEU A 102 2.62 5.82 -5.80
CA LEU A 102 3.34 7.06 -5.56
C LEU A 102 3.83 7.69 -6.87
N TYR A 103 3.48 8.95 -7.07
CA TYR A 103 3.89 9.75 -8.23
C TYR A 103 4.59 11.02 -7.76
N ASP A 104 5.58 11.46 -8.53
CA ASP A 104 6.33 12.68 -8.26
C ASP A 104 5.59 13.89 -8.85
N LEU A 105 5.33 14.86 -7.98
CA LEU A 105 4.69 16.14 -8.28
C LEU A 105 5.64 17.33 -8.07
N THR A 106 6.94 17.10 -7.96
CA THR A 106 7.94 18.15 -7.70
C THR A 106 7.87 19.29 -8.71
N ALA A 107 7.57 19.01 -9.98
CA ALA A 107 7.36 20.02 -11.02
C ALA A 107 6.19 20.97 -10.73
N TYR A 108 5.27 20.58 -9.85
CA TYR A 108 4.07 21.31 -9.50
C TYR A 108 4.08 21.81 -8.04
N ALA A 109 5.24 21.74 -7.36
CA ALA A 109 5.40 22.09 -5.94
C ALA A 109 4.89 23.49 -5.58
N ASP A 110 5.04 24.45 -6.49
CA ASP A 110 4.69 25.85 -6.26
C ASP A 110 3.30 26.22 -6.83
N SER A 111 2.53 25.23 -7.29
CA SER A 111 1.19 25.43 -7.82
C SER A 111 0.14 25.46 -6.70
N PRO A 112 -0.66 26.54 -6.56
CA PRO A 112 -1.60 26.70 -5.44
C PRO A 112 -2.82 25.78 -5.52
N SER A 113 -3.11 25.20 -6.68
CA SER A 113 -4.23 24.26 -6.86
C SER A 113 -3.88 23.23 -7.94
N LEU A 114 -3.96 21.95 -7.58
CA LEU A 114 -3.77 20.84 -8.51
C LEU A 114 -5.14 20.23 -8.80
N GLY A 115 -5.58 20.29 -10.06
CA GLY A 115 -6.77 19.59 -10.53
C GLY A 115 -6.37 18.39 -11.36
N PHE A 116 -6.78 17.18 -10.96
CA PHE A 116 -6.51 15.95 -11.68
C PHE A 116 -7.65 15.57 -12.63
N GLU A 117 -7.30 15.01 -13.79
CA GLU A 117 -8.28 14.41 -14.71
C GLU A 117 -8.86 13.11 -14.13
N ARG A 118 -10.13 12.86 -14.42
CA ARG A 118 -10.79 11.60 -14.03
C ARG A 118 -10.37 10.51 -15.00
N GLU A 119 -9.36 9.75 -14.64
CA GLU A 119 -8.84 8.63 -15.45
C GLU A 119 -9.33 7.28 -14.90
N GLU A 120 -10.64 7.03 -15.00
CA GLU A 120 -11.26 5.80 -14.46
C GLU A 120 -10.62 4.53 -15.03
N ASP A 121 -10.41 4.46 -16.35
CA ASP A 121 -9.80 3.31 -17.01
C ASP A 121 -8.37 3.04 -16.51
N PHE A 122 -7.58 4.10 -16.30
CA PHE A 122 -6.24 4.00 -15.75
C PHE A 122 -6.27 3.44 -14.33
N VAL A 123 -7.14 3.99 -13.48
CA VAL A 123 -7.27 3.58 -12.08
C VAL A 123 -7.74 2.12 -11.98
N ILE A 124 -8.75 1.72 -12.76
CA ILE A 124 -9.26 0.35 -12.81
C ILE A 124 -8.14 -0.60 -13.25
N ASN A 125 -7.46 -0.27 -14.36
CA ASN A 125 -6.42 -1.12 -14.91
C ASN A 125 -5.25 -1.29 -13.93
N ARG A 126 -4.78 -0.20 -13.32
CA ARG A 126 -3.63 -0.17 -12.42
C ARG A 126 -3.92 -0.81 -11.06
N TYR A 127 -5.04 -0.45 -10.43
CA TYR A 127 -5.27 -0.75 -9.01
C TYR A 127 -6.29 -1.87 -8.76
N LEU A 128 -7.06 -2.28 -9.78
CA LEU A 128 -8.04 -3.37 -9.63
C LEU A 128 -7.70 -4.58 -10.52
N VAL A 129 -7.41 -4.37 -11.80
CA VAL A 129 -7.13 -5.47 -12.75
C VAL A 129 -5.73 -6.04 -12.53
N ASN A 130 -4.72 -5.18 -12.53
CA ASN A 130 -3.31 -5.59 -12.38
C ASN A 130 -2.81 -5.52 -10.94
N TYR A 131 -3.74 -5.53 -9.97
CA TYR A 131 -3.39 -5.55 -8.57
C TYR A 131 -2.61 -6.83 -8.25
N LYS A 132 -1.47 -6.66 -7.57
CA LYS A 132 -0.66 -7.75 -7.04
C LYS A 132 -0.44 -7.48 -5.57
N GLU A 133 -0.71 -8.48 -4.74
CA GLU A 133 -0.43 -8.39 -3.31
C GLU A 133 1.06 -8.13 -3.06
N TYR A 134 1.34 -7.35 -2.03
CA TYR A 134 2.71 -7.12 -1.58
C TYR A 134 3.24 -8.42 -0.96
N PRO A 135 4.40 -8.94 -1.39
CA PRO A 135 4.95 -10.18 -0.83
C PRO A 135 5.25 -9.98 0.65
N LYS A 136 4.52 -10.70 1.52
CA LYS A 136 4.84 -10.73 2.95
C LYS A 136 6.17 -11.45 3.12
N ALA A 137 7.10 -10.85 3.86
CA ALA A 137 8.33 -11.52 4.25
C ALA A 137 7.97 -12.87 4.92
N PRO A 138 8.65 -13.98 4.58
CA PRO A 138 8.35 -15.26 5.18
C PRO A 138 8.56 -15.18 6.70
N THR A 139 7.52 -15.44 7.47
CA THR A 139 7.54 -15.54 8.94
C THR A 139 8.27 -16.80 9.39
N LYS A 140 9.50 -17.05 8.93
CA LYS A 140 10.39 -18.09 9.47
C LYS A 140 11.48 -17.41 10.29
N LEU A 141 11.09 -16.92 11.47
CA LEU A 141 12.06 -16.75 12.55
C LEU A 141 12.50 -18.16 12.96
N LEU A 142 13.71 -18.55 12.53
CA LEU A 142 14.48 -19.69 13.05
C LEU A 142 13.69 -21.01 13.13
N GLU A 143 13.72 -21.80 12.06
CA GLU A 143 13.49 -23.23 12.19
C GLU A 143 14.56 -23.80 13.14
N VAL A 144 14.24 -23.96 14.41
CA VAL A 144 15.02 -24.80 15.31
C VAL A 144 14.97 -26.20 14.70
N PRO A 145 16.10 -26.80 14.29
CA PRO A 145 16.08 -28.13 13.72
C PRO A 145 15.42 -29.09 14.73
N GLN A 146 14.27 -29.66 14.37
CA GLN A 146 13.51 -30.63 15.20
C GLN A 146 14.30 -31.90 15.50
N LYS A 147 15.47 -32.09 14.89
CA LYS A 147 16.42 -33.15 15.23
C LYS A 147 17.68 -32.53 15.78
N MET A 148 17.85 -32.61 17.10
CA MET A 148 19.18 -32.63 17.69
C MET A 148 19.95 -33.77 17.00
N PRO A 149 21.16 -33.54 16.45
CA PRO A 149 21.99 -34.65 16.03
C PRO A 149 22.22 -35.53 17.25
N ALA A 150 21.87 -36.81 17.16
CA ALA A 150 22.18 -37.79 18.19
C ALA A 150 23.70 -37.97 18.25
N ILE A 151 24.38 -37.07 18.94
CA ILE A 151 25.77 -37.24 19.33
C ILE A 151 25.73 -38.23 20.50
N GLY A 152 26.25 -39.42 20.25
CA GLY A 152 26.57 -40.39 21.30
C GLY A 152 25.69 -41.63 21.27
N THR A 153 26.21 -42.69 20.66
CA THR A 153 26.22 -44.08 21.17
C THR A 153 26.78 -45.03 20.10
N LYS A 154 27.94 -44.69 19.51
CA LYS A 154 28.84 -45.75 19.01
C LYS A 154 29.70 -46.15 20.19
N ALA A 155 29.41 -47.32 20.77
CA ALA A 155 30.24 -47.92 21.80
C ALA A 155 31.69 -48.01 21.30
N MET A 156 32.61 -47.33 21.97
CA MET A 156 34.04 -47.47 21.70
C MET A 156 34.49 -48.86 22.16
N LYS A 157 34.50 -49.83 21.24
CA LYS A 157 35.22 -51.10 21.43
C LYS A 157 36.72 -50.78 21.47
N GLY A 158 37.34 -50.91 22.65
CA GLY A 158 38.80 -51.00 22.73
C GLY A 158 39.52 -50.26 23.85
N LEU A 159 38.83 -49.62 24.81
CA LEU A 159 39.53 -48.90 25.89
C LEU A 159 39.21 -49.51 27.27
N LYS A 160 40.24 -50.13 27.84
CA LYS A 160 40.27 -50.80 29.16
C LYS A 160 40.54 -49.74 30.22
N LEU A 161 39.70 -49.67 31.25
CA LEU A 161 39.85 -48.74 32.38
C LEU A 161 41.07 -49.11 33.24
N VAL A 162 41.95 -48.15 33.52
CA VAL A 162 43.03 -48.27 34.52
C VAL A 162 42.55 -47.56 35.78
N GLY A 163 42.33 -48.32 36.85
CA GLY A 163 41.80 -47.82 38.11
C GLY A 163 42.85 -47.16 39.02
N LYS A 164 42.34 -46.32 39.91
CA LYS A 164 42.72 -46.25 41.32
C LYS A 164 41.46 -46.15 42.15
#